data_AF-A0A8T6CH55-F1
#
_entry.id   AF-A0A8T6CH55-F1
#
_cell.length_a   1.000
_cell.length_b   1.000
_cell.length_c   1.000
_cell.angle_alpha   90.00
_cell.angle_beta   90.00
_cell.angle_gamma   90.00
#
_symmetry.space_group_name_H-M   'P 1'
#
loop_
_entity.id
_entity.type
_entity.pdbx_description
1 polymer ?
#
loop_
_entity_poly.entity_id
_entity_poly.type
_entity_poly.pdbx_seq_one_letter_code
_entity_poly.pdbx_strand_id
1 'polypeptide(L)'
;MNVLSAMRACGLAVAVAALAMGALAAACTSDDEDEAEATPTATRAPSVATATRTPAPTPTATPTPTPTPITPATPTPTSTPPPTAPSPPAPATATPEPTPAPTLKDFVLTQTTTGKDLLDRLSEKERECIKEAFGEFIYAAMQGLPLLAAGSEPSQAAPLFACLETESVVRAGVAFLAVPLGGWDAETRECAVQVGLKNPEAILSSFGLPSREDPNAAAEANPYVVELHGCLPAEDQVDYLLSLVAAIDALSSAGRDLIGAIPQADVACIRDAVSDGEYTRLLAGTVGDAFEVSEAVSGCMSDEAYVQAYMSMSKAALGELTGDSRACLEEFARDHPRYTALMDPQAHDASSDRERLAEVATDGIKTWLCLTPDEIERSQAIAIGAMSR
;
A
#
# COMPACT_ATOMS: atom_id res chain seq x y z
N MET A 1 -29.74 1.63 2.68
CA MET A 1 -28.54 1.96 3.48
C MET A 1 -28.40 0.96 4.63
N ASN A 2 -27.51 -0.02 4.47
CA ASN A 2 -27.32 -1.12 5.42
C ASN A 2 -26.42 -0.69 6.59
N VAL A 3 -26.78 -1.12 7.80
CA VAL A 3 -26.08 -0.87 9.07
C VAL A 3 -24.61 -1.36 9.06
N LEU A 4 -24.22 -2.19 8.09
CA LEU A 4 -22.84 -2.65 7.89
C LEU A 4 -21.86 -1.52 7.47
N SER A 5 -22.30 -0.51 6.71
CA SER A 5 -21.39 0.56 6.25
C SER A 5 -21.01 1.54 7.36
N ALA A 6 -21.86 1.71 8.38
CA ALA A 6 -21.59 2.60 9.51
C ALA A 6 -20.63 1.99 10.57
N MET A 7 -20.47 0.66 10.60
CA MET A 7 -19.54 0.02 11.53
C MET A 7 -18.09 -0.04 11.03
N ARG A 8 -17.84 0.16 9.72
CA ARG A 8 -16.48 0.22 9.15
C ARG A 8 -15.69 1.46 9.61
N ALA A 9 -16.38 2.57 9.93
CA ALA A 9 -15.72 3.83 10.32
C ALA A 9 -15.42 3.97 11.84
N CYS A 10 -15.91 3.08 12.70
CA CYS A 10 -15.75 3.22 14.17
C CYS A 10 -14.97 2.09 14.84
N GLY A 11 -14.59 1.03 14.13
CA GLY A 11 -13.91 -0.13 14.70
C GLY A 11 -12.40 0.04 14.93
N LEU A 12 -11.76 1.03 14.33
CA LEU A 12 -10.30 1.17 14.32
C LEU A 12 -9.71 1.87 15.57
N ALA A 13 -10.53 2.54 16.38
CA ALA A 13 -10.05 3.42 17.45
C ALA A 13 -9.67 2.72 18.78
N VAL A 14 -9.80 1.38 18.91
CA VAL A 14 -9.65 0.68 20.21
C VAL A 14 -8.43 -0.26 20.30
N ALA A 15 -7.65 -0.45 19.23
CA ALA A 15 -6.51 -1.39 19.23
C ALA A 15 -5.11 -0.75 19.32
N VAL A 16 -5.00 0.56 19.55
CA VAL A 16 -3.70 1.28 19.58
C VAL A 16 -3.04 1.30 20.98
N ALA A 17 -3.72 0.86 22.03
CA ALA A 17 -3.19 0.93 23.40
C ALA A 17 -2.33 -0.29 23.83
N ALA A 18 -2.24 -1.36 23.03
CA ALA A 18 -1.63 -2.63 23.48
C ALA A 18 -0.18 -2.89 23.01
N LEU A 19 0.35 -2.15 22.03
CA LEU A 19 1.73 -2.33 21.55
C LEU A 19 2.72 -1.26 22.04
N ALA A 20 2.24 -0.21 22.72
CA ALA A 20 3.08 0.85 23.30
C ALA A 20 3.87 0.45 24.58
N MET A 21 3.77 -0.80 25.05
CA MET A 21 4.57 -1.29 26.19
C MET A 21 5.73 -2.24 25.80
N GLY A 22 5.99 -2.46 24.52
CA GLY A 22 7.06 -3.34 24.04
C GLY A 22 8.34 -2.66 23.55
N ALA A 23 8.40 -1.33 23.48
CA ALA A 23 9.54 -0.55 22.94
C ALA A 23 10.04 0.53 23.92
N LEU A 24 10.08 0.21 25.21
CA LEU A 24 10.58 1.09 26.27
C LEU A 24 12.05 0.75 26.61
N ALA A 25 12.98 1.08 25.70
CA ALA A 25 14.40 1.28 25.99
C ALA A 25 15.17 1.82 24.76
N ALA A 26 15.02 3.12 24.44
CA ALA A 26 16.07 4.01 23.93
C ALA A 26 15.49 5.27 23.25
N ALA A 27 15.01 6.24 24.02
CA ALA A 27 15.01 7.67 23.65
C ALA A 27 14.52 8.50 24.84
N CYS A 28 15.43 8.75 25.79
CA CYS A 28 15.32 9.90 26.68
C CYS A 28 16.24 11.00 26.15
N THR A 29 15.89 12.25 26.47
CA THR A 29 16.61 13.53 26.24
C THR A 29 16.40 14.09 24.84
N SER A 30 15.97 15.34 24.61
CA SER A 30 15.87 16.56 25.43
C SER A 30 14.84 17.49 24.73
N ASP A 31 13.83 18.03 25.41
CA ASP A 31 13.83 19.39 26.00
C ASP A 31 14.63 20.41 25.18
N ASP A 32 13.92 21.29 24.46
CA ASP A 32 14.17 22.74 24.47
C ASP A 32 12.94 23.46 23.91
N GLU A 33 12.37 24.30 24.77
CA GLU A 33 11.36 25.32 24.47
C GLU A 33 12.02 26.44 23.64
N ASP A 34 11.35 26.98 22.62
CA ASP A 34 11.45 28.43 22.37
C ASP A 34 10.29 28.96 21.52
N GLU A 35 9.58 29.89 22.14
CA GLU A 35 8.49 30.71 21.67
C GLU A 35 9.09 32.02 21.11
N ALA A 36 8.77 32.41 19.86
CA ALA A 36 8.90 33.81 19.46
C ALA A 36 8.06 34.19 18.22
N GLU A 37 7.47 35.39 18.35
CA GLU A 37 6.60 36.16 17.48
C GLU A 37 7.11 36.53 16.07
N ALA A 38 6.18 37.12 15.31
CA ALA A 38 6.19 37.41 13.89
C ALA A 38 6.88 38.72 13.43
N THR A 39 7.22 38.75 12.12
CA THR A 39 7.25 39.90 11.17
C THR A 39 8.47 40.87 11.27
N PRO A 40 8.99 41.55 10.20
CA PRO A 40 8.67 41.60 8.75
C PRO A 40 9.84 41.35 7.76
N THR A 41 9.44 41.30 6.47
CA THR A 41 10.20 41.30 5.22
C THR A 41 11.39 42.28 5.15
N ALA A 42 12.57 41.76 4.78
CA ALA A 42 13.72 42.54 4.35
C ALA A 42 14.36 41.95 3.08
N THR A 43 14.44 42.77 2.03
CA THR A 43 15.13 42.52 0.75
C THR A 43 16.62 42.25 0.98
N ARG A 44 17.11 41.06 0.60
CA ARG A 44 18.51 40.67 0.77
C ARG A 44 19.32 40.83 -0.51
N ALA A 45 20.42 41.57 -0.40
CA ALA A 45 21.49 41.72 -1.38
C ALA A 45 22.26 40.39 -1.61
N PRO A 46 22.99 40.24 -2.73
CA PRO A 46 23.71 39.00 -3.05
C PRO A 46 24.80 38.67 -2.02
N SER A 47 24.68 37.48 -1.42
CA SER A 47 25.60 36.93 -0.42
C SER A 47 26.85 36.39 -1.10
N VAL A 48 28.01 36.91 -0.70
CA VAL A 48 29.33 36.43 -1.09
C VAL A 48 29.56 35.05 -0.47
N ALA A 49 29.90 34.07 -1.31
CA ALA A 49 30.21 32.70 -0.89
C ALA A 49 31.46 32.68 0.00
N THR A 50 31.30 32.26 1.26
CA THR A 50 32.41 32.02 2.18
C THR A 50 32.83 30.56 2.04
N ALA A 51 34.06 30.30 1.61
CA ALA A 51 34.61 28.97 1.46
C ALA A 51 34.78 28.29 2.84
N THR A 52 33.93 27.30 3.11
CA THR A 52 34.01 26.45 4.31
C THR A 52 35.22 25.53 4.19
N ARG A 53 36.13 25.58 5.16
CA ARG A 53 37.33 24.72 5.21
C ARG A 53 36.92 23.30 5.57
N THR A 54 37.28 22.34 4.71
CA THR A 54 37.16 20.91 4.96
C THR A 54 38.00 20.52 6.20
N PRO A 55 37.42 19.86 7.22
CA PRO A 55 38.18 19.37 8.36
C PRO A 55 39.14 18.25 7.93
N ALA A 56 40.35 18.29 8.50
CA ALA A 56 41.40 17.30 8.23
C ALA A 56 41.04 15.93 8.84
N PRO A 57 41.42 14.81 8.18
CA PRO A 57 41.06 13.48 8.65
C PRO A 57 41.70 13.17 10.01
N THR A 58 40.88 12.65 10.92
CA THR A 58 41.27 12.17 12.24
C THR A 58 42.06 10.85 12.11
N PRO A 59 43.18 10.66 12.82
CA PRO A 59 43.98 9.45 12.71
C PRO A 59 43.21 8.22 13.21
N THR A 60 43.17 7.18 12.35
CA THR A 60 42.60 5.87 12.64
C THR A 60 43.43 5.16 13.71
N ALA A 61 42.78 4.70 14.78
CA ALA A 61 43.43 3.94 15.85
C ALA A 61 43.92 2.59 15.33
N THR A 62 45.18 2.27 15.66
CA THR A 62 45.84 1.00 15.34
C THR A 62 45.13 -0.16 16.06
N PRO A 63 44.73 -1.25 15.36
CA PRO A 63 44.10 -2.40 16.00
C PRO A 63 45.02 -3.05 17.04
N THR A 64 44.45 -3.35 18.20
CA THR A 64 45.09 -4.07 19.31
C THR A 64 45.14 -5.57 18.97
N PRO A 65 46.26 -6.28 19.21
CA PRO A 65 46.39 -7.70 18.87
C PRO A 65 45.39 -8.58 19.63
N THR A 66 44.69 -9.42 18.86
CA THR A 66 43.77 -10.47 19.34
C THR A 66 44.54 -11.57 20.08
N PRO A 67 44.11 -12.01 21.27
CA PRO A 67 44.75 -13.11 21.99
C PRO A 67 44.64 -14.45 21.26
N THR A 68 45.75 -15.18 21.22
CA THR A 68 45.89 -16.51 20.63
C THR A 68 45.01 -17.53 21.38
N PRO A 69 44.19 -18.34 20.68
CA PRO A 69 43.37 -19.36 21.31
C PRO A 69 44.23 -20.45 21.97
N ILE A 70 43.91 -20.77 23.23
CA ILE A 70 44.52 -21.85 24.01
C ILE A 70 43.88 -23.17 23.57
N THR A 71 44.69 -24.12 23.10
CA THR A 71 44.26 -25.46 22.73
C THR A 71 43.76 -26.24 23.95
N PRO A 72 42.53 -26.79 23.94
CA PRO A 72 42.03 -27.63 25.02
C PRO A 72 42.77 -28.97 25.08
N ALA A 73 42.99 -29.47 26.30
CA ALA A 73 43.66 -30.73 26.57
C ALA A 73 42.93 -31.91 25.93
N THR A 74 43.70 -32.79 25.30
CA THR A 74 43.25 -34.03 24.67
C THR A 74 42.64 -34.97 25.72
N PRO A 75 41.38 -35.41 25.57
CA PRO A 75 40.79 -36.36 26.52
C PRO A 75 41.49 -37.72 26.45
N THR A 76 41.74 -38.30 27.62
CA THR A 76 42.33 -39.63 27.80
C THR A 76 41.32 -40.71 27.38
N PRO A 77 41.71 -41.74 26.60
CA PRO A 77 40.79 -42.77 26.15
C PRO A 77 40.25 -43.56 27.34
N THR A 78 38.92 -43.55 27.49
CA THR A 78 38.21 -44.37 28.48
C THR A 78 37.95 -45.74 27.86
N SER A 79 38.20 -46.80 28.63
CA SER A 79 38.07 -48.20 28.20
C SER A 79 36.65 -48.51 27.73
N THR A 80 36.52 -48.83 26.44
CA THR A 80 35.29 -49.29 25.81
C THR A 80 34.85 -50.63 26.42
N PRO A 81 33.61 -50.75 26.93
CA PRO A 81 33.06 -52.02 27.39
C PRO A 81 32.93 -53.02 26.22
N PRO A 82 33.00 -54.33 26.49
CA PRO A 82 32.91 -55.37 25.48
C PRO A 82 31.54 -55.31 24.74
N PRO A 83 31.52 -55.62 23.43
CA PRO A 83 30.32 -55.52 22.63
C PRO A 83 29.22 -56.42 23.18
N THR A 84 28.11 -55.80 23.58
CA THR A 84 26.87 -56.52 23.86
C THR A 84 26.34 -57.06 22.53
N ALA A 85 25.96 -58.34 22.52
CA ALA A 85 25.45 -59.01 21.33
C ALA A 85 24.29 -58.22 20.69
N PRO A 86 24.27 -58.06 19.35
CA PRO A 86 23.22 -57.29 18.69
C PRO A 86 21.87 -57.95 18.92
N SER A 87 20.96 -57.21 19.57
CA SER A 87 19.54 -57.58 19.62
C SER A 87 19.02 -57.67 18.17
N PRO A 88 18.15 -58.64 17.83
CA PRO A 88 17.57 -58.75 16.50
C PRO A 88 16.95 -57.41 16.10
N PRO A 89 17.21 -56.92 14.87
CA PRO A 89 16.71 -55.64 14.41
C PRO A 89 15.20 -55.62 14.56
N ALA A 90 14.70 -54.66 15.35
CA ALA A 90 13.28 -54.40 15.44
C ALA A 90 12.75 -54.17 14.01
N PRO A 91 11.56 -54.70 13.66
CA PRO A 91 10.96 -54.45 12.36
C PRO A 91 11.00 -52.95 12.08
N ALA A 92 11.56 -52.56 10.93
CA ALA A 92 11.60 -51.16 10.51
C ALA A 92 10.19 -50.62 10.59
N THR A 93 9.93 -49.78 11.60
CA THR A 93 8.65 -49.12 11.73
C THR A 93 8.59 -48.19 10.54
N ALA A 94 7.63 -48.42 9.65
CA ALA A 94 7.47 -47.57 8.47
C ALA A 94 7.40 -46.12 8.94
N THR A 95 8.37 -45.31 8.52
CA THR A 95 8.29 -43.87 8.72
C THR A 95 6.98 -43.45 8.07
N PRO A 96 6.02 -42.87 8.82
CA PRO A 96 4.76 -42.45 8.24
C PRO A 96 5.06 -41.52 7.08
N GLU A 97 4.35 -41.72 5.96
CA GLU A 97 4.42 -40.82 4.82
C GLU A 97 4.09 -39.41 5.35
N PRO A 98 4.95 -38.40 5.09
CA PRO A 98 4.71 -37.07 5.58
C PRO A 98 3.35 -36.60 5.07
N THR A 99 2.45 -36.25 5.99
CA THR A 99 1.19 -35.61 5.62
C THR A 99 1.54 -34.34 4.84
N PRO A 100 0.99 -34.13 3.63
CA PRO A 100 1.26 -32.92 2.85
C PRO A 100 1.01 -31.70 3.73
N ALA A 101 2.00 -30.81 3.81
CA ALA A 101 1.83 -29.56 4.54
C ALA A 101 0.65 -28.79 3.92
N PRO A 102 -0.26 -28.22 4.73
CA PRO A 102 -1.31 -27.37 4.21
C PRO A 102 -0.67 -26.20 3.46
N THR A 103 -1.23 -25.85 2.30
CA THR A 103 -0.71 -24.77 1.45
C THR A 103 -1.57 -23.52 1.58
N LEU A 104 -1.09 -22.39 1.05
CA LEU A 104 -1.84 -21.13 0.98
C LEU A 104 -2.90 -21.10 -0.12
N LYS A 105 -3.13 -22.21 -0.85
CA LYS A 105 -4.03 -22.24 -2.01
C LYS A 105 -5.43 -21.72 -1.69
N ASP A 106 -5.98 -22.12 -0.56
CA ASP A 106 -7.31 -21.72 -0.07
C ASP A 106 -7.23 -20.75 1.12
N PHE A 107 -6.13 -20.00 1.23
CA PHE A 107 -5.96 -19.01 2.28
C PHE A 107 -6.94 -17.85 2.08
N VAL A 108 -7.76 -17.60 3.11
CA VAL A 108 -8.68 -16.47 3.17
C VAL A 108 -8.35 -15.66 4.40
N LEU A 109 -8.14 -14.37 4.20
CA LEU A 109 -7.88 -13.42 5.27
C LEU A 109 -9.21 -12.81 5.74
N THR A 110 -9.47 -12.91 7.04
CA THR A 110 -10.67 -12.39 7.71
C THR A 110 -10.25 -11.60 8.95
N GLN A 111 -11.19 -10.88 9.57
CA GLN A 111 -10.94 -10.15 10.81
C GLN A 111 -10.49 -11.03 11.98
N THR A 112 -10.79 -12.33 11.93
CA THR A 112 -10.39 -13.30 12.95
C THR A 112 -9.15 -14.09 12.58
N THR A 113 -8.61 -13.92 11.36
CA THR A 113 -7.41 -14.64 10.94
C THR A 113 -6.21 -14.13 11.72
N THR A 114 -5.54 -15.04 12.41
CA THR A 114 -4.36 -14.78 13.24
C THR A 114 -3.07 -15.07 12.48
N GLY A 115 -1.93 -14.61 12.99
CA GLY A 115 -0.65 -14.99 12.43
C GLY A 115 -0.41 -16.50 12.48
N LYS A 116 -1.00 -17.21 13.45
CA LYS A 116 -0.93 -18.68 13.50
C LYS A 116 -1.60 -19.32 12.28
N ASP A 117 -2.75 -18.81 11.85
CA ASP A 117 -3.48 -19.35 10.68
C ASP A 117 -2.70 -19.20 9.37
N LEU A 118 -1.87 -18.15 9.27
CA LEU A 118 -0.93 -17.96 8.16
C LEU A 118 0.27 -18.90 8.31
N LEU A 119 0.96 -18.86 9.45
CA LEU A 119 2.19 -19.63 9.70
C LEU A 119 1.97 -21.15 9.58
N ASP A 120 0.83 -21.66 10.04
CA ASP A 120 0.49 -23.09 9.97
C ASP A 120 0.36 -23.58 8.51
N ARG A 121 0.13 -22.67 7.54
CA ARG A 121 0.04 -22.97 6.09
C ARG A 121 1.31 -22.70 5.30
N LEU A 122 2.35 -22.21 5.95
CA LEU A 122 3.66 -22.06 5.34
C LEU A 122 4.43 -23.39 5.39
N SER A 123 5.44 -23.51 4.53
CA SER A 123 6.42 -24.59 4.64
C SER A 123 7.22 -24.46 5.95
N GLU A 124 7.83 -25.58 6.39
CA GLU A 124 8.71 -25.57 7.56
C GLU A 124 9.88 -24.61 7.38
N LYS A 125 10.47 -24.58 6.18
CA LYS A 125 11.57 -23.68 5.80
C LYS A 125 11.19 -22.20 5.94
N GLU A 126 10.02 -21.80 5.44
CA GLU A 126 9.54 -20.42 5.55
C GLU A 126 9.29 -20.05 7.02
N ARG A 127 8.66 -20.93 7.81
CA ARG A 127 8.46 -20.70 9.25
C ARG A 127 9.78 -20.56 10.00
N GLU A 128 10.76 -21.42 9.73
CA GLU A 128 12.08 -21.34 10.34
C GLU A 128 12.79 -20.02 9.96
N CYS A 129 12.73 -19.61 8.70
CA CYS A 129 13.26 -18.32 8.27
C CYS A 129 12.58 -17.16 9.01
N ILE A 130 11.24 -17.12 9.07
CA ILE A 130 10.50 -16.05 9.79
C ILE A 130 10.90 -16.05 11.27
N LYS A 131 11.00 -17.23 11.87
CA LYS A 131 11.40 -17.40 13.26
C LYS A 131 12.82 -16.92 13.52
N GLU A 132 13.76 -17.17 12.60
CA GLU A 132 15.12 -16.65 12.65
C GLU A 132 15.16 -15.12 12.48
N ALA A 133 14.39 -14.58 11.52
CA ALA A 133 14.36 -13.16 11.20
C ALA A 133 13.78 -12.29 12.34
N PHE A 134 12.73 -12.76 13.01
CA PHE A 134 12.06 -12.01 14.07
C PHE A 134 12.45 -12.44 15.50
N GLY A 135 13.09 -13.61 15.64
CA GLY A 135 13.37 -14.25 16.93
C GLY A 135 12.15 -14.94 17.55
N GLU A 136 12.41 -15.87 18.48
CA GLU A 136 11.40 -16.73 19.11
C GLU A 136 10.25 -15.94 19.75
N PHE A 137 10.56 -14.84 20.43
CA PHE A 137 9.57 -14.05 21.17
C PHE A 137 8.56 -13.38 20.23
N ILE A 138 9.04 -12.69 19.19
CA ILE A 138 8.17 -12.02 18.22
C ILE A 138 7.42 -13.05 17.37
N TYR A 139 8.08 -14.14 16.99
CA TYR A 139 7.43 -15.25 16.29
C TYR A 139 6.25 -15.83 17.10
N ALA A 140 6.43 -16.04 18.40
CA ALA A 140 5.35 -16.48 19.29
C ALA A 140 4.25 -15.43 19.45
N ALA A 141 4.60 -14.14 19.52
CA ALA A 141 3.61 -13.07 19.59
C ALA A 141 2.76 -12.98 18.31
N MET A 142 3.38 -13.07 17.13
CA MET A 142 2.70 -13.05 15.84
C MET A 142 1.63 -14.14 15.72
N GLN A 143 1.86 -15.32 16.29
CA GLN A 143 0.87 -16.40 16.27
C GLN A 143 -0.45 -16.01 16.92
N GLY A 144 -0.44 -15.19 17.97
CA GLY A 144 -1.65 -14.79 18.70
C GLY A 144 -2.32 -13.53 18.18
N LEU A 145 -1.66 -12.76 17.31
CA LEU A 145 -2.16 -11.47 16.85
C LEU A 145 -3.07 -11.64 15.62
N PRO A 146 -4.22 -10.94 15.57
CA PRO A 146 -5.00 -10.82 14.33
C PRO A 146 -4.13 -10.15 13.26
N LEU A 147 -4.03 -10.76 12.07
CA LEU A 147 -3.16 -10.26 10.99
C LEU A 147 -3.53 -8.85 10.55
N LEU A 148 -4.83 -8.55 10.51
CA LEU A 148 -5.34 -7.22 10.14
C LEU A 148 -5.16 -6.18 11.25
N ALA A 149 -4.92 -6.60 12.49
CA ALA A 149 -4.66 -5.71 13.61
C ALA A 149 -3.16 -5.39 13.77
N ALA A 150 -2.26 -6.09 13.07
CA ALA A 150 -0.82 -5.87 13.12
C ALA A 150 -0.37 -4.59 12.38
N GLY A 151 -1.30 -3.68 12.08
CA GLY A 151 -1.05 -2.46 11.33
C GLY A 151 -0.05 -1.54 12.02
N SER A 152 0.92 -1.08 11.26
CA SER A 152 1.23 0.36 11.22
C SER A 152 2.24 0.69 10.13
N GLU A 153 3.03 -0.27 9.66
CA GLU A 153 4.02 0.05 8.63
C GLU A 153 4.36 -1.18 7.79
N PRO A 154 4.19 -1.14 6.45
CA PRO A 154 4.54 -2.27 5.61
C PRO A 154 6.03 -2.66 5.68
N SER A 155 6.89 -1.70 6.01
CA SER A 155 8.32 -1.91 6.27
C SER A 155 8.59 -2.93 7.39
N GLN A 156 7.70 -3.03 8.39
CA GLN A 156 7.81 -4.00 9.48
C GLN A 156 7.50 -5.44 9.03
N ALA A 157 6.72 -5.59 7.96
CA ALA A 157 6.41 -6.89 7.38
C ALA A 157 7.48 -7.35 6.37
N ALA A 158 8.41 -6.48 5.97
CA ALA A 158 9.44 -6.80 4.98
C ALA A 158 10.25 -8.07 5.30
N PRO A 159 10.70 -8.31 6.56
CA PRO A 159 11.40 -9.54 6.89
C PRO A 159 10.53 -10.80 6.77
N LEU A 160 9.22 -10.69 6.98
CA LEU A 160 8.29 -11.81 6.80
C LEU A 160 8.23 -12.18 5.32
N PHE A 161 7.97 -11.21 4.44
CA PHE A 161 7.87 -11.47 3.00
C PHE A 161 9.19 -11.93 2.38
N ALA A 162 10.33 -11.48 2.91
CA ALA A 162 11.65 -11.96 2.46
C ALA A 162 11.91 -13.45 2.77
N CYS A 163 11.16 -14.03 3.71
CA CYS A 163 11.25 -15.45 4.07
C CYS A 163 10.28 -16.34 3.32
N LEU A 164 9.29 -15.76 2.63
CA LEU A 164 8.27 -16.51 1.91
C LEU A 164 8.77 -16.91 0.52
N GLU A 165 8.36 -18.10 0.07
CA GLU A 165 8.50 -18.47 -1.33
C GLU A 165 7.59 -17.61 -2.21
N THR A 166 7.94 -17.43 -3.49
CA THR A 166 7.20 -16.55 -4.41
C THR A 166 5.70 -16.86 -4.45
N GLU A 167 5.33 -18.14 -4.50
CA GLU A 167 3.91 -18.52 -4.49
C GLU A 167 3.22 -18.12 -3.17
N SER A 168 3.90 -18.29 -2.03
CA SER A 168 3.38 -17.88 -0.73
C SER A 168 3.22 -16.37 -0.62
N VAL A 169 4.20 -15.59 -1.10
CA VAL A 169 4.12 -14.12 -1.19
C VAL A 169 2.90 -13.70 -1.99
N VAL A 170 2.73 -14.25 -3.20
CA VAL A 170 1.63 -13.89 -4.10
C VAL A 170 0.28 -14.24 -3.47
N ARG A 171 0.12 -15.45 -2.95
CA ARG A 171 -1.16 -15.88 -2.35
C ARG A 171 -1.51 -15.10 -1.09
N ALA A 172 -0.53 -14.86 -0.21
CA ALA A 172 -0.73 -14.02 0.96
C ALA A 172 -1.09 -12.59 0.53
N GLY A 173 -0.33 -12.01 -0.39
CA GLY A 173 -0.54 -10.66 -0.89
C GLY A 173 -1.92 -10.47 -1.52
N VAL A 174 -2.34 -11.38 -2.39
CA VAL A 174 -3.71 -11.40 -2.95
C VAL A 174 -4.76 -11.47 -1.85
N ALA A 175 -4.56 -12.30 -0.81
CA ALA A 175 -5.50 -12.38 0.29
C ALA A 175 -5.59 -11.07 1.10
N PHE A 176 -4.48 -10.34 1.26
CA PHE A 176 -4.48 -9.01 1.87
C PHE A 176 -5.19 -7.96 1.00
N LEU A 177 -4.95 -7.95 -0.32
CA LEU A 177 -5.60 -7.04 -1.26
C LEU A 177 -7.12 -7.25 -1.34
N ALA A 178 -7.59 -8.48 -1.13
CA ALA A 178 -9.01 -8.80 -1.15
C ALA A 178 -9.78 -8.20 0.05
N VAL A 179 -9.14 -7.99 1.20
CA VAL A 179 -9.82 -7.56 2.44
C VAL A 179 -10.53 -6.21 2.34
N PRO A 180 -9.91 -5.11 1.87
CA PRO A 180 -10.60 -3.81 1.77
C PRO A 180 -11.84 -3.88 0.88
N LEU A 181 -11.86 -4.80 -0.10
CA LEU A 181 -12.97 -5.02 -1.04
C LEU A 181 -14.05 -5.98 -0.49
N GLY A 182 -13.97 -6.38 0.78
CA GLY A 182 -14.93 -7.32 1.38
C GLY A 182 -14.60 -8.79 1.16
N GLY A 183 -13.44 -9.09 0.58
CA GLY A 183 -12.99 -10.43 0.22
C GLY A 183 -13.33 -10.79 -1.22
N TRP A 184 -12.58 -11.74 -1.78
CA TRP A 184 -12.83 -12.29 -3.11
C TRP A 184 -13.29 -13.73 -3.02
N ASP A 185 -14.14 -14.14 -3.96
CA ASP A 185 -14.49 -15.54 -4.13
C ASP A 185 -13.27 -16.37 -4.59
N ALA A 186 -13.45 -17.69 -4.73
CA ALA A 186 -12.36 -18.57 -5.10
C ALA A 186 -11.86 -18.37 -6.55
N GLU A 187 -12.75 -17.99 -7.47
CA GLU A 187 -12.41 -17.79 -8.88
C GLU A 187 -11.63 -16.50 -9.08
N THR A 188 -12.12 -15.38 -8.54
CA THR A 188 -11.43 -14.08 -8.56
C THR A 188 -10.09 -14.17 -7.85
N ARG A 189 -10.02 -14.84 -6.68
CA ARG A 189 -8.77 -15.03 -5.95
C ARG A 189 -7.77 -15.85 -6.78
N GLU A 190 -8.18 -16.95 -7.39
CA GLU A 190 -7.26 -17.75 -8.20
C GLU A 190 -6.82 -16.99 -9.46
N CYS A 191 -7.71 -16.24 -10.13
CA CYS A 191 -7.33 -15.36 -11.23
C CYS A 191 -6.26 -14.34 -10.79
N ALA A 192 -6.50 -13.64 -9.67
CA ALA A 192 -5.56 -12.69 -9.11
C ALA A 192 -4.21 -13.33 -8.73
N VAL A 193 -4.23 -14.55 -8.19
CA VAL A 193 -3.00 -15.33 -7.92
C VAL A 193 -2.26 -15.65 -9.22
N GLN A 194 -2.96 -16.08 -10.27
CA GLN A 194 -2.32 -16.37 -11.57
C GLN A 194 -1.70 -15.11 -12.18
N VAL A 195 -2.38 -13.96 -12.09
CA VAL A 195 -1.84 -12.66 -12.52
C VAL A 195 -0.62 -12.26 -11.66
N GLY A 196 -0.69 -12.46 -10.33
CA GLY A 196 0.42 -12.18 -9.41
C GLY A 196 1.62 -13.10 -9.58
N LEU A 197 1.42 -14.36 -9.93
CA LEU A 197 2.51 -15.31 -10.21
C LEU A 197 3.28 -14.95 -11.48
N LYS A 198 2.65 -14.27 -12.44
CA LYS A 198 3.36 -13.71 -13.61
C LYS A 198 4.22 -12.51 -13.25
N ASN A 199 3.83 -11.74 -12.21
CA ASN A 199 4.48 -10.48 -11.81
C ASN A 199 4.60 -10.38 -10.27
N PRO A 200 5.39 -11.24 -9.61
CA PRO A 200 5.43 -11.31 -8.15
C PRO A 200 5.98 -10.02 -7.50
N GLU A 201 6.85 -9.29 -8.19
CA GLU A 201 7.37 -7.99 -7.74
C GLU A 201 6.26 -6.93 -7.62
N ALA A 202 5.24 -6.98 -8.48
CA ALA A 202 4.10 -6.07 -8.42
C ALA A 202 3.28 -6.25 -7.14
N ILE A 203 3.13 -7.51 -6.67
CA ILE A 203 2.49 -7.81 -5.38
C ILE A 203 3.31 -7.18 -4.25
N LEU A 204 4.63 -7.40 -4.21
CA LEU A 204 5.49 -6.83 -3.18
C LEU A 204 5.46 -5.29 -3.17
N SER A 205 5.53 -4.67 -4.35
CA SER A 205 5.43 -3.21 -4.50
C SER A 205 4.09 -2.66 -3.99
N SER A 206 2.98 -3.40 -4.17
CA SER A 206 1.66 -2.97 -3.65
C SER A 206 1.62 -2.91 -2.12
N PHE A 207 2.52 -3.62 -1.44
CA PHE A 207 2.74 -3.52 0.00
C PHE A 207 3.85 -2.52 0.36
N GLY A 208 4.31 -1.65 -0.55
CA GLY A 208 5.41 -0.73 -0.28
C GLY A 208 6.72 -1.46 0.09
N LEU A 209 6.85 -2.73 -0.29
CA LEU A 209 8.09 -3.48 -0.10
C LEU A 209 8.95 -3.21 -1.34
N PRO A 210 10.13 -2.59 -1.18
CA PRO A 210 10.97 -2.27 -2.33
C PRO A 210 11.36 -3.56 -3.02
N SER A 211 11.15 -3.62 -4.34
CA SER A 211 11.85 -4.61 -5.17
C SER A 211 13.34 -4.30 -5.00
N ARG A 212 14.08 -5.22 -4.38
CA ARG A 212 15.45 -4.97 -3.93
C ARG A 212 16.42 -4.68 -5.09
N GLU A 213 16.03 -4.96 -6.32
CA GLU A 213 16.95 -5.05 -7.45
C GLU A 213 16.60 -4.16 -8.64
N ASP A 214 15.35 -3.69 -8.78
CA ASP A 214 14.95 -2.89 -9.93
C ASP A 214 14.11 -1.65 -9.58
N PRO A 215 14.65 -0.42 -9.73
CA PRO A 215 13.88 0.81 -9.58
C PRO A 215 12.75 0.96 -10.61
N ASN A 216 12.75 0.18 -11.70
CA ASN A 216 11.68 0.16 -12.69
C ASN A 216 10.57 -0.85 -12.36
N ALA A 217 10.68 -1.62 -11.28
CA ALA A 217 9.67 -2.62 -10.92
C ALA A 217 8.26 -2.02 -10.77
N ALA A 218 8.15 -0.76 -10.34
CA ALA A 218 6.89 -0.04 -10.27
C ALA A 218 6.25 0.18 -11.65
N ALA A 219 7.05 0.48 -12.69
CA ALA A 219 6.55 0.60 -14.06
C ALA A 219 6.14 -0.74 -14.65
N GLU A 220 6.88 -1.80 -14.34
CA GLU A 220 6.54 -3.16 -14.77
C GLU A 220 5.28 -3.70 -14.05
N ALA A 221 4.92 -3.12 -12.90
CA ALA A 221 3.68 -3.43 -12.18
C ALA A 221 2.41 -2.81 -12.79
N ASN A 222 2.52 -1.89 -13.75
CA ASN A 222 1.34 -1.23 -14.34
C ASN A 222 0.41 -2.19 -15.10
N PRO A 223 0.91 -3.00 -16.06
CA PRO A 223 0.10 -4.02 -16.71
C PRO A 223 -0.54 -4.97 -15.70
N TYR A 224 0.15 -5.25 -14.59
CA TYR A 224 -0.37 -6.10 -13.52
C TYR A 224 -1.63 -5.51 -12.86
N VAL A 225 -1.69 -4.21 -12.55
CA VAL A 225 -2.88 -3.59 -11.95
C VAL A 225 -4.09 -3.69 -12.88
N VAL A 226 -3.88 -3.48 -14.18
CA VAL A 226 -4.95 -3.60 -15.19
C VAL A 226 -5.40 -5.06 -15.36
N GLU A 227 -4.46 -6.02 -15.42
CA GLU A 227 -4.79 -7.45 -15.48
C GLU A 227 -5.52 -7.92 -14.21
N LEU A 228 -5.09 -7.45 -13.03
CA LEU A 228 -5.71 -7.77 -11.74
C LEU A 228 -7.14 -7.23 -11.67
N HIS A 229 -7.36 -5.99 -12.13
CA HIS A 229 -8.70 -5.40 -12.21
C HIS A 229 -9.61 -6.22 -13.13
N GLY A 230 -9.08 -6.75 -14.23
CA GLY A 230 -9.80 -7.66 -15.12
C GLY A 230 -10.20 -9.01 -14.50
N CYS A 231 -9.60 -9.41 -13.37
CA CYS A 231 -10.02 -10.60 -12.61
C CYS A 231 -11.24 -10.35 -11.72
N LEU A 232 -11.54 -9.08 -11.41
CA LEU A 232 -12.62 -8.71 -10.52
C LEU A 232 -13.97 -8.83 -11.24
N PRO A 233 -15.04 -9.30 -10.57
CA PRO A 233 -16.38 -9.17 -11.09
C PRO A 233 -16.77 -7.69 -11.23
N ALA A 234 -17.77 -7.40 -12.06
CA ALA A 234 -18.18 -6.02 -12.38
C ALA A 234 -18.46 -5.16 -11.14
N GLU A 235 -19.09 -5.74 -10.10
CA GLU A 235 -19.29 -5.08 -8.82
C GLU A 235 -17.98 -4.66 -8.14
N ASP A 236 -17.01 -5.56 -8.06
CA ASP A 236 -15.74 -5.35 -7.36
C ASP A 236 -14.83 -4.42 -8.16
N GLN A 237 -14.94 -4.42 -9.49
CA GLN A 237 -14.24 -3.47 -10.37
C GLN A 237 -14.62 -2.02 -10.05
N VAL A 238 -15.92 -1.78 -9.83
CA VAL A 238 -16.44 -0.47 -9.44
C VAL A 238 -16.00 -0.14 -8.02
N ASP A 239 -16.21 -1.04 -7.07
CA ASP A 239 -15.84 -0.81 -5.66
C ASP A 239 -14.32 -0.56 -5.48
N TYR A 240 -13.48 -1.23 -6.27
CA TYR A 240 -12.04 -1.00 -6.32
C TYR A 240 -11.70 0.40 -6.80
N LEU A 241 -12.28 0.82 -7.93
CA LEU A 241 -12.05 2.18 -8.45
C LEU A 241 -12.54 3.25 -7.47
N LEU A 242 -13.72 3.07 -6.88
CA LEU A 242 -14.26 4.02 -5.92
C LEU A 242 -13.40 4.13 -4.67
N SER A 243 -12.82 3.02 -4.22
CA SER A 243 -11.85 3.04 -3.12
C SER A 243 -10.61 3.87 -3.47
N LEU A 244 -10.13 3.80 -4.71
CA LEU A 244 -9.02 4.64 -5.19
C LEU A 244 -9.42 6.12 -5.30
N VAL A 245 -10.62 6.43 -5.81
CA VAL A 245 -11.11 7.81 -5.92
C VAL A 245 -11.33 8.43 -4.54
N ALA A 246 -11.94 7.69 -3.60
CA ALA A 246 -12.13 8.14 -2.23
C ALA A 246 -10.80 8.40 -1.52
N ALA A 247 -9.77 7.60 -1.80
CA ALA A 247 -8.42 7.82 -1.31
C ALA A 247 -7.81 9.14 -1.82
N ILE A 248 -7.99 9.43 -3.12
CA ILE A 248 -7.55 10.70 -3.72
C ILE A 248 -8.31 11.88 -3.09
N ASP A 249 -9.62 11.74 -2.89
CA ASP A 249 -10.43 12.82 -2.32
C ASP A 249 -10.00 13.15 -0.88
N ALA A 250 -9.76 12.13 -0.06
CA ALA A 250 -9.30 12.28 1.32
C ALA A 250 -7.93 12.99 1.44
N LEU A 251 -7.15 13.03 0.36
CA LEU A 251 -5.82 13.64 0.31
C LEU A 251 -5.80 15.02 -0.36
N SER A 252 -6.84 15.37 -1.09
CA SER A 252 -6.90 16.64 -1.82
C SER A 252 -7.78 17.68 -1.09
N SER A 253 -7.16 18.77 -0.61
CA SER A 253 -7.88 19.98 -0.16
C SER A 253 -8.16 20.95 -1.32
N ALA A 254 -8.30 20.42 -2.54
CA ALA A 254 -8.01 21.14 -3.78
C ALA A 254 -9.21 21.87 -4.42
N GLY A 255 -10.39 21.96 -3.77
CA GLY A 255 -11.58 22.58 -4.35
C GLY A 255 -11.33 24.00 -4.90
N ARG A 256 -10.48 24.77 -4.23
CA ARG A 256 -10.08 26.13 -4.65
C ARG A 256 -9.16 26.15 -5.88
N ASP A 257 -8.24 25.19 -5.98
CA ASP A 257 -7.30 25.09 -7.10
C ASP A 257 -8.01 24.55 -8.36
N LEU A 258 -8.99 23.66 -8.18
CA LEU A 258 -9.81 23.11 -9.26
C LEU A 258 -10.60 24.21 -9.99
N ILE A 259 -11.31 25.08 -9.24
CA ILE A 259 -12.09 26.19 -9.84
C ILE A 259 -11.19 27.22 -10.52
N GLY A 260 -9.97 27.42 -10.01
CA GLY A 260 -8.98 28.31 -10.64
C GLY A 260 -8.47 27.79 -11.98
N ALA A 261 -8.56 26.49 -12.24
CA ALA A 261 -8.02 25.84 -13.42
C ALA A 261 -9.03 25.66 -14.57
N ILE A 262 -10.31 25.91 -14.33
CA ILE A 262 -11.40 25.76 -15.32
C ILE A 262 -11.60 27.09 -16.08
N PRO A 263 -12.04 27.09 -17.36
CA PRO A 263 -12.27 28.33 -18.10
C PRO A 263 -13.36 29.18 -17.44
N GLN A 264 -13.20 30.51 -17.50
CA GLN A 264 -14.09 31.45 -16.79
C GLN A 264 -15.55 31.38 -17.25
N ALA A 265 -15.80 30.94 -18.49
CA ALA A 265 -17.15 30.75 -19.01
C ALA A 265 -17.86 29.60 -18.28
N ASP A 266 -17.18 28.47 -18.07
CA ASP A 266 -17.74 27.33 -17.33
C ASP A 266 -17.88 27.69 -15.84
N VAL A 267 -16.92 28.41 -15.24
CA VAL A 267 -17.03 28.91 -13.85
C VAL A 267 -18.25 29.82 -13.66
N ALA A 268 -18.56 30.67 -14.64
CA ALA A 268 -19.75 31.50 -14.61
C ALA A 268 -21.03 30.64 -14.67
N CYS A 269 -21.08 29.65 -15.56
CA CYS A 269 -22.20 28.71 -15.62
C CYS A 269 -22.39 27.95 -14.31
N ILE A 270 -21.29 27.44 -13.71
CA ILE A 270 -21.32 26.76 -12.40
C ILE A 270 -21.91 27.67 -11.34
N ARG A 271 -21.45 28.93 -11.26
CA ARG A 271 -21.95 29.91 -10.29
C ARG A 271 -23.43 30.23 -10.51
N ASP A 272 -23.89 30.28 -11.75
CA ASP A 272 -25.30 30.53 -12.07
C ASP A 272 -26.20 29.30 -11.81
N ALA A 273 -25.63 28.09 -11.88
CA ALA A 273 -26.34 26.83 -11.68
C ALA A 273 -26.55 26.44 -10.21
N VAL A 274 -25.77 27.01 -9.28
CA VAL A 274 -25.79 26.66 -7.85
C VAL A 274 -26.03 27.91 -7.01
N SER A 275 -26.54 27.76 -5.78
CA SER A 275 -26.68 28.90 -4.87
C SER A 275 -25.33 29.46 -4.42
N ASP A 276 -25.27 30.73 -4.02
CA ASP A 276 -24.04 31.35 -3.47
C ASP A 276 -23.43 30.54 -2.30
N GLY A 277 -24.29 29.92 -1.48
CA GLY A 277 -23.88 29.06 -0.37
C GLY A 277 -23.31 27.71 -0.82
N GLU A 278 -23.84 27.13 -1.90
CA GLU A 278 -23.28 25.93 -2.54
C GLU A 278 -21.96 26.24 -3.23
N TYR A 279 -21.87 27.35 -3.97
CA TYR A 279 -20.62 27.80 -4.59
C TYR A 279 -19.53 28.09 -3.55
N THR A 280 -19.90 28.69 -2.42
CA THR A 280 -18.96 28.91 -1.30
C THR A 280 -18.49 27.59 -0.69
N ARG A 281 -19.40 26.61 -0.55
CA ARG A 281 -19.03 25.25 -0.11
C ARG A 281 -18.12 24.57 -1.12
N LEU A 282 -18.41 24.68 -2.42
CA LEU A 282 -17.58 24.18 -3.52
C LEU A 282 -16.12 24.69 -3.43
N LEU A 283 -15.95 26.00 -3.15
CA LEU A 283 -14.63 26.63 -3.02
C LEU A 283 -13.90 26.26 -1.72
N ALA A 284 -14.64 25.84 -0.69
CA ALA A 284 -14.11 25.53 0.64
C ALA A 284 -13.96 24.02 0.89
N GLY A 285 -14.61 23.18 0.09
CA GLY A 285 -14.71 21.74 0.25
C GLY A 285 -13.59 20.93 -0.40
N THR A 286 -13.74 19.61 -0.32
CA THR A 286 -12.89 18.65 -1.03
C THR A 286 -13.26 18.59 -2.51
N VAL A 287 -12.51 17.79 -3.27
CA VAL A 287 -12.85 17.53 -4.68
C VAL A 287 -14.17 16.77 -4.78
N GLY A 288 -14.45 15.86 -3.85
CA GLY A 288 -15.70 15.12 -3.71
C GLY A 288 -16.88 16.05 -3.41
N ASP A 289 -16.72 17.01 -2.50
CA ASP A 289 -17.75 18.05 -2.26
C ASP A 289 -18.06 18.83 -3.54
N ALA A 290 -17.08 19.00 -4.43
CA ALA A 290 -17.27 19.66 -5.72
C ALA A 290 -18.08 18.82 -6.71
N PHE A 291 -17.90 17.49 -6.67
CA PHE A 291 -18.66 16.56 -7.51
C PHE A 291 -20.04 16.21 -6.95
N GLU A 292 -20.31 16.36 -5.65
CA GLU A 292 -21.68 16.16 -5.13
C GLU A 292 -22.70 17.17 -5.69
N VAL A 293 -22.25 18.29 -6.24
CA VAL A 293 -23.10 19.30 -6.91
C VAL A 293 -23.33 18.97 -8.40
N SER A 294 -22.96 17.76 -8.83
CA SER A 294 -22.84 17.31 -10.23
C SER A 294 -24.08 17.50 -11.08
N GLU A 295 -25.30 17.29 -10.59
CA GLU A 295 -26.45 17.27 -11.50
C GLU A 295 -26.70 18.66 -12.10
N ALA A 296 -26.56 19.72 -11.28
CA ALA A 296 -26.67 21.11 -11.74
C ALA A 296 -25.43 21.58 -12.53
N VAL A 297 -24.25 21.07 -12.17
CA VAL A 297 -22.95 21.52 -12.72
C VAL A 297 -22.53 20.75 -13.98
N SER A 298 -22.96 19.51 -14.16
CA SER A 298 -22.57 18.64 -15.27
C SER A 298 -22.96 19.22 -16.63
N GLY A 299 -24.06 19.96 -16.72
CA GLY A 299 -24.47 20.67 -17.93
C GLY A 299 -23.65 21.92 -18.26
N CYS A 300 -22.82 22.38 -17.32
CA CYS A 300 -21.99 23.58 -17.45
C CYS A 300 -20.57 23.33 -17.93
N MET A 301 -20.09 22.09 -17.86
CA MET A 301 -18.70 21.77 -18.21
C MET A 301 -18.59 21.42 -19.69
N SER A 302 -17.85 22.23 -20.44
CA SER A 302 -17.38 21.86 -21.77
C SER A 302 -16.36 20.71 -21.71
N ASP A 303 -16.14 20.01 -22.85
CA ASP A 303 -15.09 18.98 -22.96
C ASP A 303 -13.70 19.54 -22.60
N GLU A 304 -13.43 20.82 -22.91
CA GLU A 304 -12.17 21.48 -22.53
C GLU A 304 -12.08 21.70 -21.01
N ALA A 305 -13.16 22.20 -20.39
CA ALA A 305 -13.25 22.34 -18.94
C ALA A 305 -13.09 21.00 -18.23
N TYR A 306 -13.62 19.92 -18.81
CA TYR A 306 -13.44 18.55 -18.32
C TYR A 306 -11.97 18.15 -18.30
N VAL A 307 -11.27 18.30 -19.43
CA VAL A 307 -9.86 17.92 -19.52
C VAL A 307 -9.04 18.74 -18.52
N GLN A 308 -9.30 20.05 -18.41
CA GLN A 308 -8.59 20.91 -17.46
C GLN A 308 -8.85 20.51 -15.99
N ALA A 309 -10.09 20.19 -15.64
CA ALA A 309 -10.44 19.71 -14.30
C ALA A 309 -9.73 18.38 -13.99
N TYR A 310 -9.81 17.42 -14.91
CA TYR A 310 -9.15 16.11 -14.78
C TYR A 310 -7.63 16.24 -14.61
N MET A 311 -6.98 17.08 -15.41
CA MET A 311 -5.54 17.33 -15.30
C MET A 311 -5.17 18.04 -13.99
N SER A 312 -6.03 18.94 -13.51
CA SER A 312 -5.82 19.63 -12.24
C SER A 312 -5.92 18.68 -11.05
N MET A 313 -6.91 17.77 -11.06
CA MET A 313 -7.02 16.72 -10.04
C MET A 313 -5.84 15.76 -10.10
N SER A 314 -5.46 15.31 -11.30
CA SER A 314 -4.30 14.43 -11.49
C SER A 314 -3.01 15.07 -10.98
N LYS A 315 -2.83 16.38 -11.23
CA LYS A 315 -1.70 17.15 -10.71
C LYS A 315 -1.76 17.35 -9.20
N ALA A 316 -2.94 17.61 -8.64
CA ALA A 316 -3.12 17.77 -7.20
C ALA A 316 -2.82 16.46 -6.46
N ALA A 317 -3.25 15.33 -7.01
CA ALA A 317 -2.97 14.01 -6.48
C ALA A 317 -1.48 13.64 -6.68
N LEU A 318 -1.00 13.62 -7.92
CA LEU A 318 0.27 13.00 -8.29
C LEU A 318 1.46 13.98 -8.33
N GLY A 319 1.24 15.27 -8.07
CA GLY A 319 2.22 16.33 -8.23
C GLY A 319 2.44 16.72 -9.71
N GLU A 320 3.61 17.28 -10.02
CA GLU A 320 3.94 17.61 -11.41
C GLU A 320 4.07 16.33 -12.25
N LEU A 321 3.26 16.26 -13.30
CA LEU A 321 3.29 15.19 -14.28
C LEU A 321 4.36 15.43 -15.35
N THR A 322 4.97 14.35 -15.85
CA THR A 322 5.85 14.40 -17.03
C THR A 322 5.09 14.87 -18.27
N GLY A 323 5.82 15.32 -19.29
CA GLY A 323 5.21 15.76 -20.55
C GLY A 323 4.41 14.65 -21.24
N ASP A 324 4.95 13.44 -21.26
CA ASP A 324 4.32 12.27 -21.89
C ASP A 324 3.09 11.81 -21.11
N SER A 325 3.18 11.73 -19.77
CA SER A 325 2.04 11.36 -18.92
C SER A 325 0.92 12.38 -18.98
N ARG A 326 1.26 13.68 -19.00
CA ARG A 326 0.28 14.75 -19.20
C ARG A 326 -0.44 14.60 -20.55
N ALA A 327 0.31 14.42 -21.65
CA ALA A 327 -0.27 14.29 -22.97
C ALA A 327 -1.20 13.06 -23.07
N CYS A 328 -0.77 11.92 -22.52
CA CYS A 328 -1.56 10.69 -22.48
C CYS A 328 -2.85 10.85 -21.64
N LEU A 329 -2.75 11.45 -20.46
CA LEU A 329 -3.91 11.69 -19.59
C LEU A 329 -4.90 12.70 -20.19
N GLU A 330 -4.40 13.72 -20.90
CA GLU A 330 -5.25 14.65 -21.64
C GLU A 330 -5.99 13.96 -22.80
N GLU A 331 -5.31 13.09 -23.55
CA GLU A 331 -5.93 12.29 -24.61
C GLU A 331 -7.00 11.35 -24.03
N PHE A 332 -6.66 10.62 -22.96
CA PHE A 332 -7.61 9.80 -22.23
C PHE A 332 -8.85 10.60 -21.78
N ALA A 333 -8.63 11.78 -21.22
CA ALA A 333 -9.71 12.64 -20.77
C ALA A 333 -10.65 13.05 -21.92
N ARG A 334 -10.11 13.35 -23.11
CA ARG A 334 -10.90 13.69 -24.30
C ARG A 334 -11.70 12.48 -24.82
N ASP A 335 -11.09 11.29 -24.81
CA ASP A 335 -11.69 10.08 -25.37
C ASP A 335 -12.71 9.42 -24.43
N HIS A 336 -12.59 9.66 -23.12
CA HIS A 336 -13.43 9.05 -22.08
C HIS A 336 -14.18 10.10 -21.23
N PRO A 337 -15.00 10.99 -21.81
CA PRO A 337 -15.69 12.06 -21.06
C PRO A 337 -16.71 11.51 -20.04
N ARG A 338 -17.06 10.23 -20.12
CA ARG A 338 -17.94 9.55 -19.16
C ARG A 338 -17.22 9.12 -17.88
N TYR A 339 -15.89 9.18 -17.85
CA TYR A 339 -15.12 8.75 -16.70
C TYR A 339 -15.35 9.63 -15.46
N THR A 340 -15.54 10.95 -15.60
CA THR A 340 -15.90 11.79 -14.44
C THR A 340 -17.35 11.64 -13.98
N ALA A 341 -18.25 11.13 -14.83
CA ALA A 341 -19.60 10.78 -14.37
C ALA A 341 -19.56 9.63 -13.35
N LEU A 342 -18.46 8.86 -13.28
CA LEU A 342 -18.18 7.94 -12.17
C LEU A 342 -17.55 8.60 -10.95
N MET A 343 -16.98 9.81 -11.06
CA MET A 343 -16.54 10.55 -9.88
C MET A 343 -17.68 11.27 -9.18
N ASP A 344 -18.88 11.27 -9.77
CA ASP A 344 -20.11 11.69 -9.14
C ASP A 344 -20.60 10.62 -8.15
N PRO A 345 -20.56 10.90 -6.82
CA PRO A 345 -20.99 9.94 -5.82
C PRO A 345 -22.46 9.52 -5.98
N GLN A 346 -23.31 10.37 -6.58
CA GLN A 346 -24.74 10.10 -6.78
C GLN A 346 -25.03 9.22 -8.00
N ALA A 347 -24.12 9.17 -8.98
CA ALA A 347 -24.24 8.23 -10.10
C ALA A 347 -24.23 6.76 -9.62
N HIS A 348 -23.69 6.49 -8.43
CA HIS A 348 -23.61 5.16 -7.82
C HIS A 348 -24.93 4.67 -7.24
N ASP A 349 -25.74 5.57 -6.66
CA ASP A 349 -27.03 5.22 -6.07
C ASP A 349 -28.15 5.13 -7.13
N ALA A 350 -28.00 5.84 -8.26
CA ALA A 350 -29.01 5.94 -9.31
C ALA A 350 -28.83 4.96 -10.48
N SER A 351 -27.64 4.38 -10.65
CA SER A 351 -27.33 3.49 -11.76
C SER A 351 -27.89 2.08 -11.56
N SER A 352 -28.96 1.75 -12.29
CA SER A 352 -29.41 0.37 -12.49
C SER A 352 -28.50 -0.44 -13.43
N ASP A 353 -27.35 0.09 -13.84
CA ASP A 353 -26.49 -0.47 -14.88
C ASP A 353 -25.04 -0.58 -14.39
N ARG A 354 -24.81 -1.55 -13.50
CA ARG A 354 -23.47 -1.85 -12.96
C ARG A 354 -22.49 -2.31 -14.03
N GLU A 355 -22.97 -2.91 -15.11
CA GLU A 355 -22.14 -3.33 -16.23
C GLU A 355 -21.51 -2.11 -16.90
N ARG A 356 -22.30 -1.06 -17.15
CA ARG A 356 -21.79 0.22 -17.64
C ARG A 356 -20.83 0.91 -16.67
N LEU A 357 -21.08 0.84 -15.35
CA LEU A 357 -20.13 1.38 -14.37
C LEU A 357 -18.80 0.61 -14.39
N ALA A 358 -18.84 -0.72 -14.58
CA ALA A 358 -17.65 -1.56 -14.69
C ALA A 358 -16.85 -1.27 -15.96
N GLU A 359 -17.50 -1.00 -17.10
CA GLU A 359 -16.83 -0.53 -18.31
C GLU A 359 -16.07 0.78 -18.07
N VAL A 360 -16.73 1.75 -17.44
CA VAL A 360 -16.10 3.04 -17.14
C VAL A 360 -15.01 2.88 -16.07
N ALA A 361 -15.16 1.95 -15.14
CA ALA A 361 -14.12 1.63 -14.15
C ALA A 361 -12.88 0.99 -14.81
N THR A 362 -13.12 0.10 -15.77
CA THR A 362 -12.08 -0.53 -16.59
C THR A 362 -11.36 0.50 -17.47
N ASP A 363 -12.06 1.50 -17.99
CA ASP A 363 -11.41 2.62 -18.67
C ASP A 363 -10.59 3.46 -17.69
N GLY A 364 -11.14 3.73 -16.50
CA GLY A 364 -10.45 4.44 -15.44
C GLY A 364 -9.12 3.86 -15.04
N ILE A 365 -9.05 2.54 -14.87
CA ILE A 365 -7.79 1.90 -14.47
C ILE A 365 -6.72 2.00 -15.55
N LYS A 366 -7.09 2.16 -16.83
CA LYS A 366 -6.13 2.37 -17.92
C LYS A 366 -5.39 3.70 -17.83
N THR A 367 -5.89 4.67 -17.05
CA THR A 367 -5.15 5.92 -16.78
C THR A 367 -3.79 5.67 -16.16
N TRP A 368 -3.62 4.56 -15.42
CA TRP A 368 -2.34 4.16 -14.86
C TRP A 368 -1.31 3.84 -15.93
N LEU A 369 -1.73 3.38 -17.12
CA LEU A 369 -0.85 3.14 -18.25
C LEU A 369 -0.22 4.43 -18.80
N CYS A 370 -0.78 5.60 -18.48
CA CYS A 370 -0.20 6.89 -18.83
C CYS A 370 0.91 7.34 -17.86
N LEU A 371 1.02 6.73 -16.67
CA LEU A 371 1.92 7.20 -15.62
C LEU A 371 3.32 6.58 -15.76
N THR A 372 4.33 7.37 -15.44
CA THR A 372 5.72 6.91 -15.25
C THR A 372 5.87 6.14 -13.93
N PRO A 373 6.93 5.31 -13.77
CA PRO A 373 7.25 4.62 -12.51
C PRO A 373 7.13 5.53 -11.27
N ASP A 374 7.78 6.71 -11.30
CA ASP A 374 7.78 7.64 -10.17
C ASP A 374 6.37 8.20 -9.86
N GLU A 375 5.52 8.40 -10.87
CA GLU A 375 4.14 8.87 -10.68
C GLU A 375 3.24 7.76 -10.13
N ILE A 376 3.46 6.51 -10.53
CA ILE A 376 2.76 5.33 -9.98
C ILE A 376 3.13 5.13 -8.53
N GLU A 377 4.42 5.22 -8.18
CA GLU A 377 4.87 5.10 -6.79
C GLU A 377 4.19 6.17 -5.91
N ARG A 378 4.11 7.42 -6.41
CA ARG A 378 3.35 8.49 -5.73
C ARG A 378 1.87 8.16 -5.60
N SER A 379 1.23 7.66 -6.67
CA SER A 379 -0.17 7.22 -6.66
C SER A 379 -0.43 6.11 -5.63
N GLN A 380 0.45 5.12 -5.57
CA GLN A 380 0.37 4.01 -4.62
C GLN A 380 0.59 4.48 -3.18
N ALA A 381 1.56 5.36 -2.94
CA ALA A 381 1.80 5.92 -1.61
C ALA A 381 0.57 6.69 -1.09
N ILE A 382 -0.12 7.41 -1.97
CA ILE A 382 -1.40 8.08 -1.71
C ILE A 382 -2.48 7.06 -1.36
N ALA A 383 -2.67 6.03 -2.19
CA ALA A 383 -3.67 4.99 -1.95
C ALA A 383 -3.44 4.25 -0.61
N ILE A 384 -2.19 3.85 -0.32
CA ILE A 384 -1.81 3.19 0.94
C ILE A 384 -2.02 4.13 2.14
N GLY A 385 -1.62 5.40 2.00
CA GLY A 385 -1.80 6.42 3.03
C GLY A 385 -3.26 6.75 3.33
N ALA A 386 -4.16 6.56 2.36
CA ALA A 386 -5.60 6.71 2.57
C ALA A 386 -6.24 5.46 3.16
N MET A 387 -5.87 4.25 2.70
CA MET A 387 -6.40 2.98 3.22
C MET A 387 -6.02 2.71 4.69
N SER A 388 -4.97 3.37 5.19
CA SER A 388 -4.51 3.25 6.58
C SER A 388 -5.20 4.21 7.56
N ARG A 389 -6.02 5.14 7.08
CA ARG A 389 -6.84 6.06 7.90
C ARG A 389 -8.22 5.48 8.12
#